data_AF-A0A842Y9H2-F1
#
_entry.id   AF-A0A842Y9H2-F1
#
_cell.length_a   1.000
_cell.length_b   1.000
_cell.length_c   1.000
_cell.angle_alpha   90.00
_cell.angle_beta   90.00
_cell.angle_gamma   90.00
#
_symmetry.space_group_name_H-M   'P 1'
#
loop_
_entity.id
_entity.type
_entity.pdbx_description
1 polymer ?
#
loop_
_entity_poly.entity_id
_entity_poly.type
_entity_poly.pdbx_seq_one_letter_code
_entity_poly.pdbx_strand_id
1 'polypeptide(L)'
;MIGVQMDLISEEKLSEMTAMEKIRLILDEVKEGKIIVLEKGLTPSEEAKLIEMTMTEITPEEFSGIEIESYPSNQNPNLLEKLFKKPMIKTRLTVIGPANQLKTLKKDRDFISTLVSSQQ
;
A
#
# COMPACT_ATOMS: atom_id res chain seq x y z
N MET A 1 10.05 24.05 3.71
CA MET A 1 9.30 23.78 2.47
C MET A 1 7.94 23.25 2.87
N ILE A 2 6.85 23.74 2.26
CA ILE A 2 5.55 23.07 2.35
C ILE A 2 5.58 22.00 1.27
N GLY A 3 5.50 20.74 1.66
CA GLY A 3 5.63 19.61 0.74
C GLY A 3 5.14 18.33 1.39
N VAL A 4 4.87 17.33 0.56
CA VAL A 4 4.51 15.99 1.03
C VAL A 4 5.70 15.09 0.80
N GLN A 5 6.12 14.37 1.85
CA GLN A 5 7.17 13.38 1.74
C GLN A 5 6.58 12.10 1.14
N MET A 6 7.31 11.53 0.17
CA MET A 6 6.93 10.28 -0.47
C MET A 6 8.13 9.33 -0.50
N ASP A 7 7.96 8.17 0.10
CA ASP A 7 8.99 7.15 0.25
C ASP A 7 8.67 5.95 -0.63
N LEU A 8 9.67 5.49 -1.40
CA LEU A 8 9.54 4.32 -2.27
C LEU A 8 10.30 3.15 -1.63
N ILE A 9 9.59 2.07 -1.33
CA ILE A 9 10.13 0.91 -0.62
C ILE A 9 10.25 -0.27 -1.59
N SER A 10 11.49 -0.78 -1.73
CA SER A 10 11.78 -1.90 -2.63
C SER A 10 11.20 -3.22 -2.14
N GLU A 11 10.97 -4.14 -3.07
CA GLU A 11 10.57 -5.51 -2.74
C GLU A 11 11.61 -6.19 -1.83
N GLU A 12 12.90 -5.98 -2.10
CA GLU A 12 14.00 -6.58 -1.33
C GLU A 12 13.89 -6.26 0.16
N LYS A 13 13.73 -4.99 0.52
CA LYS A 13 13.57 -4.57 1.92
C LYS A 13 12.35 -5.20 2.57
N LEU A 14 11.21 -5.24 1.86
CA LEU A 14 9.99 -5.85 2.39
C LEU A 14 10.13 -7.36 2.53
N SER A 15 10.90 -8.02 1.67
CA SER A 15 11.07 -9.48 1.68
C SER A 15 11.83 -9.99 2.90
N GLU A 16 12.65 -9.13 3.52
CA GLU A 16 13.38 -9.40 4.76
C GLU A 16 12.52 -9.21 6.02
N MET A 17 11.32 -8.64 5.88
CA MET A 17 10.42 -8.34 6.99
C MET A 17 9.32 -9.39 7.14
N THR A 18 9.00 -9.72 8.39
CA THR A 18 7.76 -10.41 8.74
C THR A 18 6.53 -9.56 8.40
N ALA A 19 5.37 -10.20 8.27
CA ALA A 19 4.11 -9.49 8.02
C ALA A 19 3.85 -8.36 9.03
N MET A 20 4.10 -8.61 10.33
CA MET A 20 3.89 -7.60 11.38
C MET A 20 4.89 -6.46 11.33
N GLU A 21 6.15 -6.71 10.94
CA GLU A 21 7.14 -5.65 10.76
C GLU A 21 6.78 -4.74 9.59
N LYS A 22 6.29 -5.29 8.48
CA LYS A 22 5.78 -4.48 7.35
C LYS A 22 4.62 -3.60 7.77
N ILE A 23 3.67 -4.15 8.51
CA ILE A 23 2.47 -3.42 8.96
C ILE A 23 2.86 -2.26 9.88
N ARG A 24 3.77 -2.50 10.84
CA ARG A 24 4.28 -1.46 11.73
C ARG A 24 5.01 -0.37 10.97
N LEU A 25 5.93 -0.75 10.08
CA LEU A 25 6.63 0.21 9.22
C LEU A 25 5.64 1.11 8.48
N ILE A 26 4.62 0.53 7.84
CA ILE A 26 3.64 1.31 7.09
C ILE A 26 2.82 2.23 8.00
N LEU A 27 2.35 1.73 9.14
CA LEU A 27 1.55 2.54 10.07
C LEU A 27 2.34 3.70 10.66
N ASP A 28 3.59 3.46 11.07
CA ASP A 28 4.44 4.48 11.68
C ASP A 28 4.73 5.61 10.68
N GLU A 29 5.13 5.26 9.46
CA GLU A 29 5.43 6.22 8.39
C GLU A 29 4.19 7.01 7.94
N VAL A 30 3.03 6.35 7.79
CA VAL A 30 1.79 7.02 7.39
C VAL A 30 1.26 7.93 8.50
N LYS A 31 1.43 7.57 9.78
CA LYS A 31 1.09 8.45 10.92
C LYS A 31 1.92 9.73 10.94
N GLU A 32 3.17 9.67 10.47
CA GLU A 32 4.02 10.86 10.30
C GLU A 32 3.61 11.73 9.08
N GLY A 33 2.53 11.37 8.38
CA GLY A 33 2.03 12.12 7.23
C GLY A 33 2.74 11.78 5.92
N LYS A 34 3.50 10.67 5.87
CA LYS A 34 4.23 10.27 4.65
C LYS A 34 3.34 9.44 3.74
N ILE A 35 3.58 9.56 2.44
CA ILE A 35 3.05 8.65 1.43
C ILE A 35 4.08 7.57 1.15
N ILE A 36 3.68 6.31 1.12
CA ILE A 36 4.53 5.17 0.85
C ILE A 36 4.12 4.52 -0.46
N VAL A 37 5.10 4.21 -1.30
CA VAL A 37 4.92 3.38 -2.49
C VAL A 37 5.72 2.08 -2.32
N LEU A 38 5.02 0.94 -2.27
CA LEU A 38 5.63 -0.38 -2.20
C LEU A 38 5.81 -0.93 -3.61
N GLU A 39 7.03 -1.31 -3.98
CA GLU A 39 7.31 -1.99 -5.26
C GLU A 39 6.56 -3.33 -5.36
N LYS A 40 6.46 -4.02 -4.23
CA LYS A 40 5.59 -5.18 -4.04
C LYS A 40 4.61 -4.91 -2.91
N GLY A 41 3.34 -4.89 -3.30
CA GLY A 41 2.21 -4.72 -2.42
C GLY A 41 2.07 -5.82 -1.38
N LEU A 42 1.17 -5.55 -0.46
CA LEU A 42 0.78 -6.48 0.59
C LEU A 42 0.01 -7.66 0.00
N THR A 43 0.20 -8.83 0.61
CA THR A 43 -0.72 -9.95 0.42
C THR A 43 -2.10 -9.58 0.96
N PRO A 44 -3.19 -10.23 0.50
CA PRO A 44 -4.53 -9.95 1.02
C PRO A 44 -4.65 -10.06 2.55
N SER A 45 -3.92 -10.99 3.16
CA SER A 45 -3.86 -11.14 4.63
C SER A 45 -3.11 -10.01 5.33
N GLU A 46 -2.01 -9.53 4.73
CA GLU A 46 -1.26 -8.38 5.27
C GLU A 46 -2.08 -7.10 5.14
N GLU A 47 -2.75 -6.90 4.00
CA GLU A 47 -3.64 -5.75 3.77
C GLU A 47 -4.82 -5.74 4.75
N ALA A 48 -5.50 -6.88 4.94
CA ALA A 48 -6.56 -7.00 5.93
C ALA A 48 -6.07 -6.68 7.35
N LYS A 49 -4.87 -7.15 7.71
CA LYS A 49 -4.28 -6.88 9.03
C LYS A 49 -3.87 -5.42 9.19
N LEU A 50 -3.35 -4.79 8.14
CA LEU A 50 -3.06 -3.35 8.13
C LEU A 50 -4.34 -2.53 8.37
N ILE A 51 -5.45 -2.88 7.69
CA ILE A 51 -6.75 -2.22 7.90
C ILE A 51 -7.22 -2.41 9.34
N GLU A 52 -7.17 -3.63 9.87
CA GLU A 52 -7.56 -3.94 11.26
C GLU A 52 -6.76 -3.11 12.26
N MET A 53 -5.44 -3.09 12.13
CA MET A 53 -4.56 -2.31 13.01
C MET A 53 -4.78 -0.80 12.83
N THR A 54 -5.05 -0.34 11.61
CA THR A 54 -5.38 1.08 11.37
C THR A 54 -6.61 1.47 12.19
N MET A 55 -7.67 0.66 12.18
CA MET A 55 -8.89 0.95 12.94
C MET A 55 -8.66 1.11 14.44
N THR A 56 -7.69 0.40 15.02
CA THR A 56 -7.35 0.53 16.44
C THR A 56 -6.53 1.77 16.76
N GLU A 57 -5.89 2.35 15.75
CA GLU A 57 -4.98 3.50 15.88
C GLU A 57 -5.64 4.84 15.47
N ILE A 58 -6.82 4.82 14.84
CA ILE A 58 -7.52 6.04 14.42
C ILE A 58 -7.86 6.91 15.63
N THR A 59 -7.37 8.14 15.62
CA THR A 59 -7.73 9.22 16.53
C THR A 59 -8.13 10.42 15.66
N PRO A 60 -9.37 10.92 15.70
CA PRO A 60 -9.84 11.94 14.75
C PRO A 60 -8.97 13.21 14.67
N GLU A 61 -8.25 13.52 15.75
CA GLU A 61 -7.39 14.70 15.86
C GLU A 61 -5.96 14.47 15.35
N GLU A 62 -5.43 13.24 15.44
CA GLU A 62 -4.01 12.95 15.11
C GLU A 62 -3.86 12.02 13.90
N PHE A 63 -4.76 11.03 13.75
CA PHE A 63 -4.68 10.05 12.67
C PHE A 63 -6.05 9.66 12.13
N SER A 64 -6.37 10.12 10.92
CA SER A 64 -7.65 9.85 10.24
C SER A 64 -7.73 8.46 9.60
N GLY A 65 -6.68 7.64 9.72
CA GLY A 65 -6.56 6.35 9.04
C GLY A 65 -5.77 6.44 7.74
N ILE A 66 -5.86 5.38 6.93
CA ILE A 66 -5.08 5.23 5.70
C ILE A 66 -5.97 5.20 4.46
N GLU A 67 -5.42 5.61 3.34
CA GLU A 67 -5.87 5.22 2.01
C GLU A 67 -4.82 4.30 1.37
N ILE A 68 -5.26 3.19 0.79
CA ILE A 68 -4.41 2.16 0.20
C ILE A 68 -4.95 1.74 -1.17
N GLU A 69 -4.10 1.74 -2.19
CA GLU A 69 -4.45 1.27 -3.53
C GLU A 69 -3.32 0.49 -4.21
N SER A 70 -3.69 -0.65 -4.79
CA SER A 70 -2.76 -1.56 -5.51
C SER A 70 -3.26 -1.88 -6.91
N TYR A 71 -2.37 -2.18 -7.86
CA TYR A 71 -2.79 -2.65 -9.18
C TYR A 71 -3.71 -3.89 -9.10
N PRO A 72 -4.74 -4.00 -9.96
CA PRO A 72 -5.63 -5.16 -9.98
C PRO A 72 -4.87 -6.47 -10.21
N SER A 73 -5.26 -7.53 -9.51
CA SER A 73 -4.84 -8.89 -9.86
C SER A 73 -5.48 -9.28 -11.19
N ASN A 74 -4.68 -9.52 -12.23
CA ASN A 74 -5.14 -10.36 -13.33
C ASN A 74 -5.29 -11.79 -12.78
N GLN A 75 -6.46 -12.12 -12.23
CA GLN A 75 -6.84 -13.49 -11.88
C GLN A 75 -7.48 -14.21 -13.09
N ASN A 76 -6.86 -14.10 -14.26
CA ASN A 76 -7.15 -15.05 -15.33
C ASN A 76 -6.03 -16.07 -15.35
N PRO A 77 -6.11 -17.14 -14.53
CA PRO A 77 -5.20 -18.26 -14.68
C PRO A 77 -5.55 -18.93 -16.01
N ASN A 78 -4.85 -18.55 -17.06
CA ASN A 78 -4.85 -19.34 -18.29
C ASN A 78 -4.47 -20.76 -17.87
N LEU A 79 -5.31 -21.74 -18.22
CA LEU A 79 -5.17 -23.15 -17.85
C LEU A 79 -3.78 -23.75 -18.15
N LEU A 80 -2.98 -23.07 -18.99
CA LEU A 80 -1.57 -23.34 -19.29
C LEU A 80 -0.58 -23.05 -18.14
N GLU A 81 -0.86 -22.08 -17.26
CA GLU A 81 0.03 -21.73 -16.12
C GLU A 81 0.05 -22.81 -15.02
N LYS A 82 -0.95 -23.71 -14.96
CA LYS A 82 -0.94 -24.85 -14.04
C LYS A 82 0.11 -25.92 -14.39
N LEU A 83 0.58 -25.96 -15.64
CA LEU A 83 1.54 -26.96 -16.10
C LEU A 83 3.00 -26.54 -15.87
N PHE A 84 3.26 -25.22 -15.82
CA PHE A 84 4.57 -24.67 -15.48
C PHE A 84 4.57 -24.18 -14.03
N LYS A 85 5.18 -24.98 -13.15
CA LYS A 85 5.36 -24.67 -11.72
C LYS A 85 6.14 -23.36 -11.53
N LYS A 86 5.42 -22.24 -11.44
CA LYS A 86 5.56 -21.18 -10.44
C LYS A 86 4.53 -20.10 -10.80
N PRO A 87 3.50 -19.84 -9.96
CA PRO A 87 2.75 -18.63 -10.09
C PRO A 87 3.74 -17.47 -9.87
N MET A 88 4.12 -16.78 -10.95
CA MET A 88 4.73 -15.46 -10.79
C MET A 88 3.63 -14.58 -10.21
N ILE A 89 3.63 -14.43 -8.89
CA ILE A 89 2.91 -13.36 -8.23
C ILE A 89 3.56 -12.09 -8.78
N LYS A 90 2.94 -11.52 -9.83
CA LYS A 90 3.42 -10.26 -10.39
C LYS A 90 3.44 -9.26 -9.26
N THR A 91 4.63 -8.72 -9.01
CA THR A 91 4.85 -7.56 -8.15
C THR A 91 3.84 -6.49 -8.49
N ARG A 92 3.21 -5.93 -7.48
CA ARG A 92 2.19 -4.90 -7.67
C ARG A 92 2.62 -3.69 -6.92
N LEU A 93 2.76 -2.59 -7.63
CA LEU A 93 2.90 -1.31 -6.95
C LEU A 93 1.66 -1.06 -6.10
N THR A 94 1.90 -0.63 -4.87
CA THR A 94 0.88 -0.24 -3.90
C THR A 94 1.22 1.13 -3.38
N VAL A 95 0.26 2.05 -3.38
CA VAL A 95 0.38 3.37 -2.77
C VAL A 95 -0.43 3.37 -1.48
N ILE A 96 0.16 3.88 -0.40
CA ILE A 96 -0.44 3.96 0.93
C ILE A 96 -0.15 5.35 1.49
N GLY A 97 -1.13 6.01 2.10
CA GLY A 97 -0.93 7.31 2.71
C GLY A 97 -2.04 7.70 3.68
N PRO A 98 -1.93 8.88 4.33
CA PRO A 98 -2.92 9.34 5.29
C PRO A 98 -4.24 9.64 4.57
N ALA A 99 -5.37 9.18 5.10
CA ALA A 99 -6.68 9.34 4.46
C ALA A 99 -7.12 10.80 4.27
N ASN A 100 -6.54 11.74 5.03
CA ASN A 100 -6.78 13.18 4.90
C ASN A 100 -5.83 13.89 3.90
N GLN A 101 -4.80 13.21 3.41
CA GLN A 101 -3.81 13.78 2.48
C GLN A 101 -3.81 13.11 1.11
N LEU A 102 -4.04 11.81 1.07
CA LEU A 102 -4.04 10.99 -0.14
C LEU A 102 -5.48 10.67 -0.56
N LYS A 103 -5.82 10.90 -1.82
CA LYS A 103 -7.11 10.50 -2.41
C LYS A 103 -6.96 9.94 -3.81
N THR A 104 -7.48 8.76 -4.05
CA THR A 104 -7.46 8.09 -5.35
C THR A 104 -8.51 8.68 -6.26
N LEU A 105 -8.07 9.13 -7.44
CA LEU A 105 -8.93 9.69 -8.46
C LEU A 105 -9.38 8.62 -9.46
N LYS A 106 -8.47 7.73 -9.83
CA LYS A 106 -8.72 6.69 -10.83
C LYS A 106 -7.80 5.49 -10.62
N LYS A 107 -8.34 4.30 -10.85
CA LYS A 107 -7.58 3.05 -10.88
C LYS A 107 -8.09 2.16 -12.02
N ASP A 108 -7.15 1.78 -12.89
CA ASP A 108 -7.34 0.79 -13.95
C ASP A 108 -6.26 -0.31 -13.81
N ARG A 109 -6.19 -1.24 -14.78
CA ARG A 109 -5.25 -2.38 -14.74
C ARG A 109 -3.78 -1.99 -14.59
N ASP A 110 -3.37 -0.98 -15.35
CA ASP A 110 -1.97 -0.58 -15.49
C ASP A 110 -1.78 0.92 -15.13
N PHE A 111 -2.77 1.54 -14.47
CA PHE A 111 -2.73 2.96 -14.08
C PHE A 111 -3.39 3.23 -12.72
N ILE A 112 -2.71 3.96 -11.84
CA ILE A 112 -3.27 4.53 -10.60
C ILE A 112 -3.00 6.04 -10.64
N SER A 113 -4.03 6.84 -10.37
CA SER A 113 -3.93 8.30 -10.22
C SER A 113 -4.44 8.70 -8.85
N THR A 114 -3.60 9.42 -8.11
CA THR A 114 -3.90 9.93 -6.77
C THR A 114 -3.68 11.44 -6.72
N LEU A 115 -4.50 12.11 -5.92
CA LEU A 115 -4.35 13.49 -5.52
C LEU A 115 -3.67 13.51 -4.16
N VAL A 116 -2.69 14.41 -4.02
CA VAL A 116 -1.93 14.60 -2.79
C VAL A 116 -2.12 16.04 -2.32
N SER A 117 -2.57 16.20 -1.08
CA SER A 117 -2.76 17.50 -0.44
C SER A 117 -1.73 17.68 0.68
N SER A 118 -1.04 18.82 0.70
CA SER A 118 -0.27 19.21 1.89
C SER A 118 -1.25 19.63 3.00
N GLN A 119 -1.12 19.10 4.21
CA GLN A 119 -1.84 19.63 5.37
C GLN A 119 -1.52 21.14 5.52
N GLN A 120 -2.57 21.95 5.66
CA GLN A 120 -2.50 23.36 6.07
C GLN A 120 -2.70 23.47 7.57
#